data_AF-A0A1I2DM72-F1
#
_entry.id   AF-A0A1I2DM72-F1
#
_cell.length_a   1.000
_cell.length_b   1.000
_cell.length_c   1.000
_cell.angle_alpha   90.00
_cell.angle_beta   90.00
_cell.angle_gamma   90.00
#
_symmetry.space_group_name_H-M   'P 1'
#
loop_
_entity.id
_entity.type
_entity.pdbx_description
1 polymer ?
#
loop_
_entity_poly.entity_id
_entity_poly.type
_entity_poly.pdbx_seq_one_letter_code
_entity_poly.pdbx_strand_id
1 'polypeptide(L)'
;MLARSSLVVLALLSAGCLKDLTQVETGTGGVVTETTTDTTDTTEPSTETATTDDKPACGNGKLEPGEQCDDGNATPDDGCEVDCTKTAGELCGNKVVDDGEECDDGNDVPMDGCENNCTETEIPASCGDGMVNGDDECDDGNDDNTDACTNTCKNAVCGDGVILAGTEECDDGNDVDTDECLSSCKAAICGDGQIQEGVEACDKGGDNSDTAYDGCTTQCQLGPHCGDSEVQAPEEECDDGSPDGDDLCNACKDVPFRYVFVTSLTYKGDVNKLNGGDIKCTSAADNASLPGDNPKWVAWLSDEEQSASARMDDTFVGWYVLPGPEPVLVARDWAGLTSGMLQNPINRDESGAPVAADALVWTNTKTDGKILSLDTASHCNNWDSNAGTGSVGNPNAADATWANNGAVVDCNSMHHLYCVQN
;
A
#
# COMPACT_ATOMS: atom_id res chain seq x y z
N MET A 1 -1.77 -55.35 -11.26
CA MET A 1 -3.10 -55.93 -11.00
C MET A 1 -3.94 -54.86 -10.32
N LEU A 2 -4.99 -54.38 -11.00
CA LEU A 2 -6.22 -53.68 -10.53
C LEU A 2 -6.02 -52.39 -9.70
N ALA A 3 -6.30 -51.16 -10.14
CA ALA A 3 -7.40 -50.54 -10.93
C ALA A 3 -8.80 -50.60 -10.27
N ARG A 4 -9.35 -49.41 -9.91
CA ARG A 4 -10.77 -48.93 -9.92
C ARG A 4 -10.80 -47.58 -9.18
N SER A 5 -11.02 -46.39 -9.77
CA SER A 5 -12.12 -45.88 -10.62
C SER A 5 -13.53 -46.06 -10.04
N SER A 6 -14.18 -44.94 -9.70
CA SER A 6 -15.62 -44.75 -9.88
C SER A 6 -15.95 -43.28 -10.19
N LEU A 7 -16.34 -43.15 -11.45
CA LEU A 7 -17.02 -42.06 -12.13
C LEU A 7 -18.53 -42.23 -11.88
N VAL A 8 -19.29 -41.14 -11.65
CA VAL A 8 -20.73 -41.11 -11.96
C VAL A 8 -21.03 -39.86 -12.76
N VAL A 9 -21.66 -40.13 -13.91
CA VAL A 9 -22.10 -39.26 -15.00
C VAL A 9 -23.63 -39.18 -14.94
N LEU A 10 -24.22 -38.02 -15.26
CA LEU A 10 -25.43 -37.80 -16.11
C LEU A 10 -26.01 -36.40 -15.84
N ALA A 11 -26.61 -35.63 -16.76
CA ALA A 11 -26.57 -35.52 -18.21
C ALA A 11 -27.55 -34.39 -18.65
N LEU A 12 -27.12 -33.62 -19.65
CA LEU A 12 -27.83 -33.21 -20.90
C LEU A 12 -29.01 -32.22 -20.94
N LEU A 13 -29.00 -31.52 -22.11
CA LEU A 13 -30.00 -30.76 -22.90
C LEU A 13 -29.90 -29.22 -22.75
N SER A 14 -29.40 -28.40 -23.69
CA SER A 14 -29.47 -28.26 -25.18
C SER A 14 -30.51 -27.22 -25.65
N ALA A 15 -30.02 -26.22 -26.40
CA ALA A 15 -30.65 -25.29 -27.38
C ALA A 15 -30.06 -23.88 -27.14
N GLY A 16 -29.54 -23.10 -28.08
CA GLY A 16 -29.65 -23.08 -29.54
C GLY A 16 -30.25 -21.74 -29.98
N CYS A 17 -29.49 -20.95 -30.77
CA CYS A 17 -29.87 -19.68 -31.46
C CYS A 17 -30.04 -18.43 -30.57
N LEU A 18 -29.75 -17.18 -30.99
CA LEU A 18 -29.67 -16.57 -32.32
C LEU A 18 -28.81 -15.27 -32.29
N LYS A 19 -28.33 -14.87 -33.47
CA LYS A 19 -27.63 -13.63 -33.80
C LYS A 19 -28.50 -12.36 -33.67
N ASP A 20 -27.79 -11.23 -33.57
CA ASP A 20 -28.12 -9.87 -34.02
C ASP A 20 -29.48 -9.27 -33.63
N LEU A 21 -29.46 -8.09 -33.01
CA LEU A 21 -30.23 -6.97 -33.54
C LEU A 21 -29.84 -5.62 -32.92
N THR A 22 -29.69 -4.69 -33.85
CA THR A 22 -29.51 -3.25 -33.76
C THR A 22 -30.77 -2.50 -33.31
N GLN A 23 -30.49 -1.28 -32.81
CA GLN A 23 -31.27 -0.03 -32.92
C GLN A 23 -32.64 0.12 -32.24
N VAL A 24 -32.60 0.95 -31.17
CA VAL A 24 -33.35 2.19 -30.90
C VAL A 24 -34.71 2.40 -31.61
N GLU A 25 -35.76 2.36 -30.78
CA GLU A 25 -37.15 2.76 -31.03
C GLU A 25 -37.28 4.25 -31.44
N THR A 26 -37.98 4.56 -32.54
CA THR A 26 -39.39 5.02 -32.67
C THR A 26 -39.81 6.12 -31.67
N GLY A 27 -40.56 7.17 -32.00
CA GLY A 27 -41.37 7.53 -33.17
C GLY A 27 -42.01 8.89 -32.86
N THR A 28 -42.54 9.63 -33.83
CA THR A 28 -43.98 9.74 -34.16
C THR A 28 -44.07 10.85 -35.22
N GLY A 29 -44.75 10.74 -36.36
CA GLY A 29 -46.14 10.38 -36.63
C GLY A 29 -46.67 11.49 -37.56
N GLY A 30 -47.47 11.29 -38.60
CA GLY A 30 -48.04 10.12 -39.23
C GLY A 30 -48.81 10.55 -40.49
N VAL A 31 -49.22 9.54 -41.28
CA VAL A 31 -50.47 9.34 -42.05
C VAL A 31 -51.07 10.54 -42.84
N VAL A 32 -51.52 10.51 -44.10
CA VAL A 32 -52.22 9.50 -44.95
C VAL A 32 -52.18 9.99 -46.43
N THR A 33 -51.94 9.06 -47.39
CA THR A 33 -52.63 8.76 -48.69
C THR A 33 -53.37 9.89 -49.49
N GLU A 34 -53.47 9.98 -50.82
CA GLU A 34 -53.40 9.06 -51.98
C GLU A 34 -53.01 9.80 -53.29
N THR A 35 -52.35 9.03 -54.17
CA THR A 35 -52.34 8.89 -55.64
C THR A 35 -53.03 9.85 -56.67
N THR A 36 -52.31 9.99 -57.81
CA THR A 36 -52.74 10.22 -59.24
C THR A 36 -53.27 11.62 -59.63
N THR A 37 -53.13 12.20 -60.85
CA THR A 37 -52.86 11.83 -62.26
C THR A 37 -52.40 13.13 -62.99
N ASP A 38 -51.41 13.11 -63.88
CA ASP A 38 -51.48 13.24 -65.37
C ASP A 38 -52.32 14.39 -65.99
N THR A 39 -51.70 15.20 -66.88
CA THR A 39 -51.93 15.32 -68.36
C THR A 39 -51.71 16.75 -68.94
N THR A 40 -51.22 16.80 -70.21
CA THR A 40 -51.26 17.85 -71.27
C THR A 40 -50.14 18.92 -71.26
N ASP A 41 -49.20 18.99 -72.21
CA ASP A 41 -49.23 19.23 -73.68
C ASP A 41 -49.65 20.65 -74.09
N THR A 42 -48.71 21.46 -74.62
CA THR A 42 -48.77 22.14 -75.94
C THR A 42 -47.67 23.21 -76.13
N THR A 43 -47.29 23.37 -77.40
CA THR A 43 -46.20 24.12 -78.04
C THR A 43 -46.37 25.66 -78.19
N GLU A 44 -45.26 26.43 -78.04
CA GLU A 44 -44.76 27.69 -78.71
C GLU A 44 -45.70 28.81 -79.28
N PRO A 45 -45.23 30.03 -79.69
CA PRO A 45 -44.01 30.86 -79.40
C PRO A 45 -44.32 32.40 -79.21
N SER A 46 -43.32 33.27 -78.93
CA SER A 46 -43.17 34.65 -79.50
C SER A 46 -42.11 35.58 -78.82
N THR A 47 -41.06 35.93 -79.57
CA THR A 47 -40.41 37.25 -79.85
C THR A 47 -40.16 38.36 -78.79
N GLU A 48 -38.87 38.74 -78.69
CA GLU A 48 -38.17 40.03 -78.40
C GLU A 48 -38.92 41.27 -77.85
N THR A 49 -38.32 41.97 -76.86
CA THR A 49 -37.67 43.31 -77.05
C THR A 49 -36.78 43.69 -75.84
N ALA A 50 -35.65 44.37 -76.10
CA ALA A 50 -34.60 44.79 -75.16
C ALA A 50 -34.79 46.22 -74.60
N THR A 51 -34.23 46.49 -73.40
CA THR A 51 -33.57 47.78 -73.04
C THR A 51 -32.58 47.61 -71.86
N THR A 52 -31.29 47.75 -72.17
CA THR A 52 -30.17 48.37 -71.41
C THR A 52 -30.22 48.46 -69.88
N ASP A 53 -29.36 47.71 -69.21
CA ASP A 53 -28.48 48.24 -68.16
C ASP A 53 -27.13 47.52 -68.24
N ASP A 54 -26.05 48.29 -68.31
CA ASP A 54 -24.68 47.85 -68.53
C ASP A 54 -24.12 47.37 -67.18
N LYS A 55 -24.67 46.27 -66.66
CA LYS A 55 -24.06 45.52 -65.57
C LYS A 55 -23.07 44.54 -66.21
N PRO A 56 -21.75 44.63 -65.94
CA PRO A 56 -20.79 43.63 -66.39
C PRO A 56 -21.35 42.24 -66.08
N ALA A 57 -21.47 41.42 -67.12
CA ALA A 57 -22.10 40.12 -67.04
C ALA A 57 -21.03 39.12 -66.66
N CYS A 58 -20.79 38.99 -65.35
CA CYS A 58 -19.83 38.04 -64.85
C CYS A 58 -20.10 36.63 -65.36
N GLY A 59 -19.07 35.97 -65.90
CA GLY A 59 -19.17 34.62 -66.43
C GLY A 59 -19.41 34.52 -67.93
N ASN A 60 -19.04 35.55 -68.70
CA ASN A 60 -19.22 35.57 -70.15
C ASN A 60 -17.94 35.20 -70.93
N GLY A 61 -16.85 34.96 -70.20
CA GLY A 61 -15.54 34.56 -70.70
C GLY A 61 -14.67 35.75 -71.09
N LYS A 62 -15.00 36.97 -70.66
CA LYS A 62 -14.23 38.19 -70.96
C LYS A 62 -14.17 39.10 -69.75
N LEU A 63 -12.95 39.40 -69.33
CA LEU A 63 -12.69 40.39 -68.29
C LEU A 63 -12.98 41.82 -68.80
N GLU A 64 -14.06 42.42 -68.31
CA GLU A 64 -14.51 43.77 -68.66
C GLU A 64 -14.08 44.84 -67.61
N PRO A 65 -14.01 46.13 -67.99
CA PRO A 65 -13.63 47.19 -67.04
C PRO A 65 -14.62 47.32 -65.88
N GLY A 66 -14.19 46.95 -64.67
CA GLY A 66 -15.01 46.94 -63.46
C GLY A 66 -15.16 45.55 -62.83
N GLU A 67 -14.76 44.49 -63.55
CA GLU A 67 -14.69 43.12 -63.07
C GLU A 67 -13.29 42.82 -62.49
N GLN A 68 -13.23 42.09 -61.37
CA GLN A 68 -11.96 41.61 -60.80
C GLN A 68 -11.55 40.25 -61.40
N CYS A 69 -12.48 39.48 -61.95
CA CYS A 69 -12.32 38.16 -62.58
C CYS A 69 -13.45 37.90 -63.61
N ASP A 70 -13.30 36.89 -64.49
CA ASP A 70 -14.38 36.28 -65.30
C ASP A 70 -13.86 34.89 -65.78
N ASP A 71 -14.51 33.81 -65.36
CA ASP A 71 -14.12 32.41 -65.65
C ASP A 71 -14.99 31.74 -66.74
N GLY A 72 -15.84 32.51 -67.42
CA GLY A 72 -16.72 31.99 -68.47
C GLY A 72 -17.97 31.26 -67.98
N ASN A 73 -18.28 31.32 -66.68
CA ASN A 73 -19.54 30.80 -66.16
C ASN A 73 -20.04 31.58 -64.91
N ALA A 74 -21.24 31.27 -64.41
CA ALA A 74 -21.86 31.98 -63.28
C ALA A 74 -22.05 31.05 -62.06
N THR A 75 -21.18 30.05 -61.93
CA THR A 75 -21.13 29.16 -60.78
C THR A 75 -20.40 29.91 -59.67
N PRO A 76 -20.95 30.02 -58.46
CA PRO A 76 -20.18 30.52 -57.32
C PRO A 76 -19.07 29.52 -56.97
N ASP A 77 -17.98 30.00 -56.35
CA ASP A 77 -16.90 29.19 -55.78
C ASP A 77 -16.04 28.38 -56.79
N ASP A 78 -15.94 28.79 -58.07
CA ASP A 78 -15.08 28.14 -59.07
C ASP A 78 -14.03 29.04 -59.74
N GLY A 79 -13.74 30.20 -59.13
CA GLY A 79 -12.65 31.10 -59.52
C GLY A 79 -13.10 32.51 -59.89
N CYS A 80 -14.42 32.77 -59.97
CA CYS A 80 -14.97 34.11 -60.01
C CYS A 80 -16.40 34.17 -59.49
N GLU A 81 -16.66 34.98 -58.47
CA GLU A 81 -18.01 35.17 -57.95
C GLU A 81 -18.97 35.73 -59.02
N VAL A 82 -20.27 35.45 -58.83
CA VAL A 82 -21.34 35.91 -59.73
C VAL A 82 -21.42 37.45 -59.84
N ASP A 83 -20.80 38.18 -58.90
CA ASP A 83 -20.71 39.64 -58.93
C ASP A 83 -19.35 40.18 -59.41
N CYS A 84 -18.51 39.31 -59.98
CA CYS A 84 -17.20 39.64 -60.53
C CYS A 84 -16.22 40.22 -59.50
N THR A 85 -16.43 39.85 -58.24
CA THR A 85 -15.41 40.01 -57.20
C THR A 85 -14.61 38.73 -57.06
N LYS A 86 -13.34 38.87 -56.71
CA LYS A 86 -12.54 37.71 -56.27
C LYS A 86 -12.78 37.54 -54.77
N THR A 87 -13.22 36.38 -54.34
CA THR A 87 -13.25 36.08 -52.91
C THR A 87 -11.83 35.74 -52.45
N ALA A 88 -11.43 36.19 -51.26
CA ALA A 88 -10.06 35.98 -50.76
C ALA A 88 -9.64 34.50 -50.69
N GLY A 89 -10.58 33.56 -50.58
CA GLY A 89 -10.28 32.12 -50.66
C GLY A 89 -9.99 31.59 -52.06
N GLU A 90 -10.26 32.35 -53.12
CA GLU A 90 -10.09 31.90 -54.51
C GLU A 90 -8.73 32.32 -55.12
N LEU A 91 -7.91 33.06 -54.37
CA LEU A 91 -6.52 33.38 -54.73
C LEU A 91 -5.52 32.42 -54.06
N CYS A 92 -5.95 31.68 -53.04
CA CYS A 92 -5.10 30.68 -52.39
C CYS A 92 -4.60 29.61 -53.34
N GLY A 93 -3.38 29.16 -53.10
CA GLY A 93 -2.79 28.07 -53.87
C GLY A 93 -2.26 28.48 -55.25
N ASN A 94 -2.15 29.78 -55.55
CA ASN A 94 -1.65 30.29 -56.82
C ASN A 94 -0.12 30.46 -56.85
N LYS A 95 0.56 30.19 -55.73
CA LYS A 95 2.01 30.34 -55.46
C LYS A 95 2.45 31.78 -55.22
N VAL A 96 1.53 32.69 -54.93
CA VAL A 96 1.83 34.11 -54.66
C VAL A 96 0.94 34.59 -53.52
N VAL A 97 1.57 34.96 -52.41
CA VAL A 97 0.87 35.60 -51.28
C VAL A 97 0.38 36.99 -51.70
N ASP A 98 -0.92 37.13 -51.92
CA ASP A 98 -1.61 38.35 -52.36
C ASP A 98 -2.04 39.24 -51.16
N ASP A 99 -2.45 40.49 -51.45
CA ASP A 99 -2.89 41.46 -50.42
C ASP A 99 -4.21 41.01 -49.79
N GLY A 100 -4.14 40.50 -48.56
CA GLY A 100 -5.28 39.93 -47.82
C GLY A 100 -5.12 38.45 -47.46
N GLU A 101 -4.07 37.78 -47.96
CA GLU A 101 -3.71 36.41 -47.62
C GLU A 101 -2.69 36.38 -46.47
N GLU A 102 -2.83 35.43 -45.54
CA GLU A 102 -1.83 35.14 -44.51
C GLU A 102 -0.78 34.14 -45.03
N CYS A 103 -1.16 33.27 -45.98
CA CYS A 103 -0.32 32.24 -46.60
C CYS A 103 -0.80 31.91 -48.04
N ASP A 104 0.07 31.27 -48.84
CA ASP A 104 -0.23 30.59 -50.13
C ASP A 104 0.86 29.52 -50.36
N ASP A 105 0.50 28.24 -50.32
CA ASP A 105 1.43 27.11 -50.52
C ASP A 105 1.41 26.53 -51.95
N GLY A 106 0.65 27.13 -52.85
CA GLY A 106 0.57 26.72 -54.24
C GLY A 106 -0.36 25.54 -54.52
N ASN A 107 -1.27 25.21 -53.61
CA ASN A 107 -2.30 24.19 -53.80
C ASN A 107 -3.59 24.46 -52.96
N ASP A 108 -4.63 23.62 -53.13
CA ASP A 108 -5.94 23.74 -52.45
C ASP A 108 -6.20 22.59 -51.45
N VAL A 109 -5.15 22.01 -50.89
CA VAL A 109 -5.24 20.93 -49.89
C VAL A 109 -5.34 21.57 -48.51
N PRO A 110 -6.44 21.37 -47.76
CA PRO A 110 -6.52 21.89 -46.40
C PRO A 110 -5.57 21.13 -45.45
N MET A 111 -5.18 21.76 -44.35
CA MET A 111 -4.32 21.21 -43.28
C MET A 111 -2.86 20.87 -43.67
N ASP A 112 -2.30 21.45 -44.73
CA ASP A 112 -0.88 21.30 -45.10
C ASP A 112 -0.04 22.56 -44.83
N GLY A 113 -0.60 23.52 -44.09
CA GLY A 113 0.04 24.77 -43.68
C GLY A 113 -0.65 26.02 -44.19
N CYS A 114 -1.50 25.90 -45.22
CA CYS A 114 -2.39 26.98 -45.64
C CYS A 114 -3.81 26.47 -45.93
N GLU A 115 -4.81 26.93 -45.17
CA GLU A 115 -6.20 26.60 -45.50
C GLU A 115 -6.61 27.24 -46.84
N ASN A 116 -7.61 26.66 -47.50
CA ASN A 116 -8.17 27.15 -48.77
C ASN A 116 -8.79 28.56 -48.70
N ASN A 117 -8.83 29.19 -47.52
CA ASN A 117 -9.24 30.58 -47.32
C ASN A 117 -8.06 31.53 -47.01
N CYS A 118 -6.82 31.07 -47.21
CA CYS A 118 -5.57 31.77 -46.99
C CYS A 118 -5.34 32.25 -45.56
N THR A 119 -5.86 31.48 -44.61
CA THR A 119 -5.46 31.60 -43.21
C THR A 119 -4.46 30.50 -42.90
N GLU A 120 -3.44 30.83 -42.10
CA GLU A 120 -2.50 29.80 -41.63
C GLU A 120 -3.26 28.74 -40.82
N THR A 121 -2.96 27.47 -41.10
CA THR A 121 -3.45 26.35 -40.28
C THR A 121 -2.33 25.89 -39.37
N GLU A 122 -2.62 25.83 -38.08
CA GLU A 122 -1.80 25.05 -37.14
C GLU A 122 -1.99 23.57 -37.48
N ILE A 123 -0.97 22.95 -38.09
CA ILE A 123 -0.94 21.50 -38.33
C ILE A 123 -0.82 20.84 -36.95
N PRO A 124 -1.79 20.01 -36.53
CA PRO A 124 -1.71 19.32 -35.25
C PRO A 124 -0.45 18.46 -35.21
N ALA A 125 0.26 18.54 -34.09
CA ALA A 125 1.31 17.62 -33.68
C ALA A 125 0.99 16.17 -34.08
N SER A 126 1.83 15.56 -34.92
CA SER A 126 1.64 14.19 -35.40
C SER A 126 2.98 13.44 -35.46
N CYS A 127 3.30 12.74 -34.37
CA CYS A 127 4.52 11.95 -34.27
C CYS A 127 4.67 10.92 -35.38
N GLY A 128 5.87 10.82 -35.93
CA GLY A 128 6.31 9.79 -36.85
C GLY A 128 6.05 10.10 -38.32
N ASP A 129 5.65 11.33 -38.66
CA ASP A 129 5.35 11.73 -40.05
C ASP A 129 6.53 12.35 -40.81
N GLY A 130 7.63 12.61 -40.11
CA GLY A 130 8.87 13.20 -40.62
C GLY A 130 8.92 14.72 -40.48
N MET A 131 7.94 15.36 -39.83
CA MET A 131 7.83 16.81 -39.69
C MET A 131 7.60 17.23 -38.24
N VAL A 132 8.45 18.15 -37.76
CA VAL A 132 8.21 18.82 -36.47
C VAL A 132 7.17 19.92 -36.68
N ASN A 133 5.95 19.71 -36.20
CA ASN A 133 4.82 20.65 -36.34
C ASN A 133 4.08 20.87 -35.00
N GLY A 134 3.36 21.98 -34.88
CA GLY A 134 2.60 22.32 -33.67
C GLY A 134 3.42 22.32 -32.38
N ASP A 135 3.06 21.43 -31.44
CA ASP A 135 3.66 21.29 -30.11
C ASP A 135 4.77 20.21 -30.03
N ASP A 136 5.22 19.69 -31.18
CA ASP A 136 6.25 18.65 -31.28
C ASP A 136 7.62 19.20 -30.88
N GLU A 137 8.31 18.50 -29.99
CA GLU A 137 9.71 18.83 -29.65
C GLU A 137 10.71 18.12 -30.57
N CYS A 138 10.28 17.02 -31.19
CA CYS A 138 11.03 16.21 -32.15
C CYS A 138 10.06 15.44 -33.06
N ASP A 139 10.57 14.97 -34.19
CA ASP A 139 9.96 13.96 -35.06
C ASP A 139 11.09 13.30 -35.88
N ASP A 140 11.10 11.98 -35.97
CA ASP A 140 12.08 11.22 -36.75
C ASP A 140 11.47 10.33 -37.83
N GLY A 141 10.18 10.51 -38.12
CA GLY A 141 9.48 9.87 -39.23
C GLY A 141 9.20 8.39 -39.01
N ASN A 142 9.11 7.92 -37.76
CA ASN A 142 8.75 6.54 -37.45
C ASN A 142 7.99 6.41 -36.10
N ASP A 143 7.47 5.20 -35.81
CA ASP A 143 6.68 4.90 -34.60
C ASP A 143 7.49 4.11 -33.54
N ASP A 144 8.83 4.10 -33.62
CA ASP A 144 9.71 3.41 -32.67
C ASP A 144 9.98 4.30 -31.46
N ASN A 145 9.34 3.99 -30.35
CA ASN A 145 9.50 4.75 -29.12
C ASN A 145 10.92 4.67 -28.52
N THR A 146 11.81 3.79 -29.01
CA THR A 146 13.12 3.52 -28.39
C THR A 146 14.28 4.30 -29.00
N ASP A 147 14.00 5.26 -29.87
CA ASP A 147 15.00 6.17 -30.44
C ASP A 147 14.91 7.55 -29.78
N ALA A 148 15.51 8.56 -30.43
CA ALA A 148 15.65 9.88 -29.84
C ALA A 148 14.31 10.63 -29.69
N CYS A 149 13.25 10.18 -30.37
CA CYS A 149 11.94 10.81 -30.30
C CYS A 149 10.87 9.81 -29.88
N THR A 150 10.27 10.05 -28.73
CA THR A 150 9.13 9.23 -28.28
C THR A 150 7.93 9.44 -29.21
N ASN A 151 7.03 8.45 -29.28
CA ASN A 151 5.75 8.48 -29.99
C ASN A 151 4.77 9.55 -29.45
N THR A 152 5.19 10.35 -28.49
CA THR A 152 4.47 11.53 -27.96
C THR A 152 5.11 12.85 -28.39
N CYS A 153 6.01 12.81 -29.38
CA CYS A 153 6.76 13.93 -29.92
C CYS A 153 7.62 14.66 -28.88
N LYS A 154 8.16 13.89 -27.92
CA LYS A 154 9.07 14.39 -26.89
C LYS A 154 10.41 13.72 -27.04
N ASN A 155 11.48 14.49 -26.83
CA ASN A 155 12.82 13.93 -26.83
C ASN A 155 12.92 12.87 -25.75
N ALA A 156 13.43 11.68 -26.09
CA ALA A 156 13.65 10.63 -25.12
C ALA A 156 14.67 11.09 -24.07
N VAL A 157 14.29 10.99 -22.80
CA VAL A 157 15.12 11.36 -21.66
C VAL A 157 14.98 10.35 -20.54
N CYS A 158 16.10 10.06 -19.88
CA CYS A 158 16.10 9.27 -18.67
C CYS A 158 15.03 9.72 -17.65
N GLY A 159 14.21 8.76 -17.22
CA GLY A 159 13.11 8.97 -16.29
C GLY A 159 11.78 9.28 -16.97
N ASP A 160 11.65 9.14 -18.30
CA ASP A 160 10.39 9.38 -19.03
C ASP A 160 9.52 8.11 -19.21
N GLY A 161 10.03 6.96 -18.79
CA GLY A 161 9.38 5.66 -18.88
C GLY A 161 9.69 4.90 -20.16
N VAL A 162 10.63 5.38 -20.98
CA VAL A 162 10.94 4.86 -22.31
C VAL A 162 12.44 4.72 -22.50
N ILE A 163 12.90 3.49 -22.75
CA ILE A 163 14.33 3.22 -22.91
C ILE A 163 14.83 3.71 -24.28
N LEU A 164 15.75 4.67 -24.27
CA LEU A 164 16.53 5.09 -25.44
C LEU A 164 17.60 4.04 -25.78
N ALA A 165 17.34 3.26 -26.82
CA ALA A 165 18.16 2.13 -27.25
C ALA A 165 19.60 2.54 -27.55
N GLY A 166 20.54 1.88 -26.86
CA GLY A 166 21.98 2.09 -27.03
C GLY A 166 22.56 3.26 -26.24
N THR A 167 21.73 4.04 -25.55
CA THR A 167 22.16 5.08 -24.60
C THR A 167 21.82 4.69 -23.16
N GLU A 168 20.59 4.26 -22.92
CA GLU A 168 20.05 3.93 -21.61
C GLU A 168 20.08 2.43 -21.37
N GLU A 169 20.41 2.02 -20.14
CA GLU A 169 20.39 0.60 -19.74
C GLU A 169 19.05 0.21 -19.10
N CYS A 170 18.33 1.17 -18.56
CA CYS A 170 17.02 1.07 -17.94
C CYS A 170 16.32 2.43 -18.00
N ASP A 171 15.01 2.43 -17.74
CA ASP A 171 14.21 3.62 -17.44
C ASP A 171 12.98 3.16 -16.64
N ASP A 172 12.75 3.73 -15.45
CA ASP A 172 11.62 3.41 -14.57
C ASP A 172 10.60 4.55 -14.46
N GLY A 173 10.74 5.59 -15.30
CA GLY A 173 9.81 6.71 -15.39
C GLY A 173 9.95 7.73 -14.27
N ASN A 174 11.09 7.76 -13.56
CA ASN A 174 11.35 8.78 -12.56
C ASN A 174 12.86 9.09 -12.37
N ASP A 175 13.18 10.05 -11.49
CA ASP A 175 14.55 10.55 -11.20
C ASP A 175 15.07 10.11 -9.81
N VAL A 176 14.56 9.00 -9.26
CA VAL A 176 14.94 8.48 -7.95
C VAL A 176 16.15 7.56 -8.13
N ASP A 177 17.16 7.71 -7.26
CA ASP A 177 18.41 6.90 -7.35
C ASP A 177 18.36 5.66 -6.43
N THR A 178 17.18 5.30 -5.92
CA THR A 178 17.00 4.28 -4.88
C THR A 178 15.90 3.28 -5.22
N ASP A 179 15.64 3.06 -6.49
CA ASP A 179 14.68 2.13 -7.07
C ASP A 179 15.30 1.45 -8.32
N GLU A 180 14.49 0.98 -9.27
CA GLU A 180 14.95 0.12 -10.37
C GLU A 180 16.01 0.75 -11.29
N CYS A 181 15.98 2.07 -11.51
CA CYS A 181 16.87 2.76 -12.42
C CYS A 181 17.41 4.05 -11.82
N LEU A 182 18.73 4.23 -11.81
CA LEU A 182 19.33 5.50 -11.37
C LEU A 182 18.96 6.63 -12.33
N SER A 183 18.98 7.88 -11.85
CA SER A 183 18.79 9.10 -12.65
C SER A 183 19.85 9.32 -13.75
N SER A 184 20.82 8.40 -13.84
CA SER A 184 21.85 8.34 -14.87
C SER A 184 21.58 7.25 -15.93
N CYS A 185 20.40 6.63 -15.89
CA CYS A 185 19.95 5.53 -16.74
C CYS A 185 20.89 4.33 -16.72
N LYS A 186 21.33 4.02 -15.51
CA LYS A 186 22.08 2.82 -15.17
C LYS A 186 21.24 2.00 -14.22
N ALA A 187 21.20 0.70 -14.45
CA ALA A 187 20.48 -0.21 -13.59
C ALA A 187 21.03 -0.10 -12.17
N ALA A 188 20.14 -0.20 -11.18
CA ALA A 188 20.50 -0.36 -9.79
C ALA A 188 21.49 -1.53 -9.62
N ILE A 189 22.52 -1.33 -8.79
CA ILE A 189 23.60 -2.30 -8.59
C ILE A 189 23.68 -2.67 -7.12
N CYS A 190 23.45 -3.96 -6.86
CA CYS A 190 23.72 -4.57 -5.57
C CYS A 190 25.19 -4.40 -5.14
N GLY A 191 25.41 -3.91 -3.92
CA GLY A 191 26.71 -3.76 -3.28
C GLY A 191 27.34 -2.38 -3.49
N ASP A 192 26.56 -1.39 -3.88
CA ASP A 192 26.99 0.02 -3.96
C ASP A 192 26.76 0.79 -2.65
N GLY A 193 26.08 0.16 -1.68
CA GLY A 193 25.82 0.68 -0.35
C GLY A 193 24.49 1.45 -0.24
N GLN A 194 23.65 1.42 -1.26
CA GLN A 194 22.37 2.11 -1.31
C GLN A 194 21.23 1.13 -1.48
N ILE A 195 20.34 1.00 -0.49
CA ILE A 195 19.19 0.09 -0.61
C ILE A 195 18.24 0.59 -1.69
N GLN A 196 18.07 -0.20 -2.76
CA GLN A 196 17.14 0.08 -3.86
C GLN A 196 15.77 -0.59 -3.59
N GLU A 197 14.75 0.22 -3.33
CA GLU A 197 13.40 -0.23 -3.00
C GLU A 197 12.81 -1.08 -4.12
N GLY A 198 12.24 -2.24 -3.78
CA GLY A 198 11.67 -3.17 -4.77
C GLY A 198 12.68 -4.04 -5.54
N VAL A 199 13.95 -3.62 -5.61
CA VAL A 199 15.04 -4.34 -6.28
C VAL A 199 15.77 -5.28 -5.32
N GLU A 200 16.04 -4.81 -4.10
CA GLU A 200 16.82 -5.54 -3.11
C GLU A 200 16.27 -5.40 -1.69
N ALA A 201 16.62 -6.38 -0.84
CA ALA A 201 16.16 -6.43 0.54
C ALA A 201 17.13 -5.75 1.51
N CYS A 202 18.39 -5.57 1.10
CA CYS A 202 19.46 -4.98 1.89
C CYS A 202 20.63 -4.58 0.98
N ASP A 203 21.52 -3.71 1.46
CA ASP A 203 22.81 -3.44 0.83
C ASP A 203 23.81 -2.96 1.91
N LYS A 204 24.93 -3.67 2.07
CA LYS A 204 26.05 -3.30 2.96
C LYS A 204 27.29 -2.87 2.18
N GLY A 205 27.14 -2.50 0.92
CA GLY A 205 28.17 -2.14 -0.02
C GLY A 205 29.17 -3.28 -0.21
N GLY A 206 30.46 -2.93 -0.13
CA GLY A 206 31.55 -3.89 -0.16
C GLY A 206 31.57 -4.91 0.99
N ASP A 207 30.73 -4.73 2.02
CA ASP A 207 30.60 -5.67 3.14
C ASP A 207 29.53 -6.76 2.90
N ASN A 208 28.92 -6.80 1.71
CA ASN A 208 28.04 -7.91 1.31
C ASN A 208 28.80 -9.25 1.36
N SER A 209 28.15 -10.26 1.94
CA SER A 209 28.72 -11.57 2.22
C SER A 209 27.62 -12.64 2.26
N ASP A 210 27.79 -13.70 1.46
CA ASP A 210 26.85 -14.82 1.40
C ASP A 210 26.84 -15.69 2.67
N THR A 211 27.80 -15.48 3.58
CA THR A 211 27.97 -16.31 4.80
C THR A 211 27.87 -15.50 6.08
N ALA A 212 27.64 -14.19 6.01
CA ALA A 212 27.49 -13.38 7.21
C ALA A 212 26.09 -13.54 7.79
N TYR A 213 26.01 -13.89 9.07
CA TYR A 213 24.75 -13.90 9.82
C TYR A 213 24.25 -12.48 10.08
N ASP A 214 22.94 -12.25 10.01
CA ASP A 214 22.30 -10.91 9.89
C ASP A 214 22.95 -10.06 8.78
N GLY A 215 23.44 -10.75 7.75
CA GLY A 215 24.19 -10.20 6.64
C GLY A 215 23.32 -9.82 5.46
N CYS A 216 23.95 -9.14 4.51
CA CYS A 216 23.40 -8.99 3.18
C CYS A 216 24.23 -9.84 2.22
N THR A 217 23.59 -10.70 1.43
CA THR A 217 24.29 -11.54 0.45
C THR A 217 24.89 -10.71 -0.67
N THR A 218 25.80 -11.30 -1.46
CA THR A 218 26.35 -10.69 -2.67
C THR A 218 25.32 -10.55 -3.81
N GLN A 219 24.08 -10.97 -3.57
CA GLN A 219 22.92 -10.79 -4.44
C GLN A 219 21.86 -9.87 -3.79
N CYS A 220 22.23 -9.15 -2.72
CA CYS A 220 21.41 -8.17 -2.01
C CYS A 220 20.06 -8.70 -1.50
N GLN A 221 20.05 -10.00 -1.25
CA GLN A 221 19.06 -10.67 -0.43
C GLN A 221 19.58 -10.73 1.01
N LEU A 222 18.67 -10.76 1.97
CA LEU A 222 19.03 -11.06 3.36
C LEU A 222 19.77 -12.40 3.40
N GLY A 223 20.95 -12.40 4.03
CA GLY A 223 21.73 -13.61 4.27
C GLY A 223 21.09 -14.47 5.36
N PRO A 224 21.81 -15.49 5.88
CA PRO A 224 21.39 -16.22 7.07
C PRO A 224 20.99 -15.23 8.18
N HIS A 225 19.77 -15.31 8.69
CA HIS A 225 19.25 -14.43 9.73
C HIS A 225 18.11 -15.12 10.47
N CYS A 226 17.87 -14.71 11.70
CA CYS A 226 16.73 -15.22 12.46
C CYS A 226 15.40 -14.77 11.85
N GLY A 227 14.46 -15.71 11.80
CA GLY A 227 13.14 -15.57 11.24
C GLY A 227 13.07 -16.00 9.77
N ASP A 228 14.12 -16.63 9.23
CA ASP A 228 14.17 -17.11 7.85
C ASP A 228 13.68 -18.57 7.68
N SER A 229 13.21 -19.18 8.78
CA SER A 229 12.71 -20.55 8.91
C SER A 229 13.77 -21.64 8.80
N GLU A 230 15.06 -21.32 8.81
CA GLU A 230 16.16 -22.26 8.76
C GLU A 230 17.07 -22.07 9.98
N VAL A 231 17.64 -23.15 10.54
CA VAL A 231 18.52 -23.04 11.72
C VAL A 231 20.00 -22.99 11.30
N GLN A 232 20.68 -21.87 11.60
CA GLN A 232 22.06 -21.58 11.22
C GLN A 232 23.03 -21.62 12.41
N ALA A 233 23.49 -22.82 12.76
CA ALA A 233 24.46 -23.01 13.84
C ALA A 233 25.91 -22.63 13.43
N PRO A 234 26.71 -21.99 14.32
CA PRO A 234 26.44 -21.73 15.74
C PRO A 234 25.71 -20.40 16.05
N GLU A 235 25.35 -19.60 15.04
CA GLU A 235 24.79 -18.26 15.23
C GLU A 235 23.37 -18.26 15.80
N GLU A 236 22.58 -19.30 15.53
CA GLU A 236 21.29 -19.59 16.18
C GLU A 236 21.10 -21.09 16.49
N GLU A 237 20.30 -21.39 17.52
CA GLU A 237 19.96 -22.76 17.94
C GLU A 237 18.54 -23.19 17.50
N CYS A 238 17.71 -22.23 17.06
CA CYS A 238 16.37 -22.43 16.53
C CYS A 238 16.03 -21.25 15.61
N ASP A 239 15.06 -21.45 14.71
CA ASP A 239 14.42 -20.43 13.89
C ASP A 239 12.99 -20.92 13.64
N ASP A 240 11.98 -20.10 13.95
CA ASP A 240 10.56 -20.43 13.78
C ASP A 240 9.89 -19.69 12.61
N GLY A 241 10.68 -18.95 11.82
CA GLY A 241 10.21 -18.13 10.71
C GLY A 241 9.55 -16.82 11.14
N SER A 242 9.58 -16.47 12.43
CA SER A 242 9.10 -15.18 12.93
C SER A 242 10.28 -14.21 13.09
N PRO A 243 10.23 -13.01 12.50
CA PRO A 243 11.24 -11.97 12.74
C PRO A 243 11.10 -11.34 14.14
N ASP A 244 9.96 -11.56 14.79
CA ASP A 244 9.66 -11.08 16.13
C ASP A 244 9.89 -12.22 17.11
N GLY A 245 10.82 -12.04 18.06
CA GLY A 245 10.99 -12.93 19.21
C GLY A 245 9.78 -12.88 20.14
N ASP A 246 8.62 -13.34 19.69
CA ASP A 246 7.37 -13.37 20.45
C ASP A 246 6.86 -14.78 20.70
N ASP A 247 7.41 -15.77 20.00
CA ASP A 247 7.28 -17.18 20.30
C ASP A 247 8.63 -17.78 20.74
N LEU A 248 8.55 -18.92 21.42
CA LEU A 248 9.59 -19.52 22.27
C LEU A 248 10.90 -19.94 21.60
N CYS A 249 11.16 -19.51 20.37
CA CYS A 249 12.47 -19.60 19.77
C CYS A 249 13.41 -18.49 20.30
N ASN A 250 13.87 -18.68 21.54
CA ASN A 250 14.73 -17.74 22.27
C ASN A 250 16.23 -17.81 21.88
N ALA A 251 16.57 -18.18 20.63
CA ALA A 251 17.98 -18.32 20.21
C ALA A 251 18.46 -17.28 19.19
N CYS A 252 17.65 -16.26 18.91
CA CYS A 252 18.05 -15.10 18.09
C CYS A 252 18.81 -14.02 18.91
N LYS A 253 19.63 -14.48 19.88
CA LYS A 253 20.22 -13.83 21.07
C LYS A 253 19.34 -13.82 22.34
N ASP A 254 20.00 -14.21 23.43
CA ASP A 254 19.55 -14.28 24.81
C ASP A 254 18.89 -12.97 25.31
N VAL A 255 17.56 -12.84 25.22
CA VAL A 255 16.86 -11.87 26.07
C VAL A 255 16.81 -12.46 27.47
N PRO A 256 17.46 -11.85 28.48
CA PRO A 256 17.36 -12.36 29.84
C PRO A 256 15.89 -12.32 30.26
N PHE A 257 15.43 -13.38 30.91
CA PHE A 257 14.08 -13.42 31.44
C PHE A 257 14.08 -13.75 32.92
N ARG A 258 13.03 -13.28 33.61
CA ARG A 258 12.70 -13.58 34.98
C ARG A 258 11.42 -14.41 35.01
N TYR A 259 11.41 -15.44 35.82
CA TYR A 259 10.19 -16.20 36.06
C TYR A 259 9.22 -15.41 36.95
N VAL A 260 7.94 -15.54 36.63
CA VAL A 260 6.83 -15.09 37.47
C VAL A 260 5.79 -16.20 37.55
N PHE A 261 5.34 -16.52 38.75
CA PHE A 261 4.38 -17.61 38.97
C PHE A 261 3.51 -17.39 40.20
N VAL A 262 2.49 -18.23 40.38
CA VAL A 262 1.64 -18.29 41.58
C VAL A 262 2.01 -19.52 42.40
N THR A 263 2.27 -19.42 43.70
CA THR A 263 2.65 -20.61 44.49
C THR A 263 1.64 -21.74 44.38
N SER A 264 2.05 -22.99 44.17
CA SER A 264 1.15 -24.15 44.16
C SER A 264 0.43 -24.34 45.50
N LEU A 265 1.11 -24.00 46.60
CA LEU A 265 0.56 -23.99 47.95
C LEU A 265 -0.19 -22.69 48.23
N THR A 266 -1.17 -22.78 49.13
CA THR A 266 -1.90 -21.64 49.67
C THR A 266 -1.49 -21.36 51.12
N TYR A 267 -1.68 -20.12 51.55
CA TYR A 267 -1.30 -19.62 52.86
C TYR A 267 -2.38 -18.72 53.44
N LYS A 268 -2.43 -18.68 54.77
CA LYS A 268 -3.17 -17.64 55.48
C LYS A 268 -2.44 -16.30 55.36
N GLY A 269 -3.12 -15.22 55.75
CA GLY A 269 -2.57 -13.87 55.74
C GLY A 269 -1.33 -13.69 56.60
N ASP A 270 -1.14 -14.49 57.64
CA ASP A 270 0.12 -14.56 58.38
C ASP A 270 1.16 -15.37 57.59
N VAL A 271 1.94 -14.67 56.77
CA VAL A 271 3.07 -15.25 56.07
C VAL A 271 4.40 -14.98 56.77
N ASN A 272 4.40 -14.49 58.02
CA ASN A 272 5.55 -13.94 58.75
C ASN A 272 6.16 -12.71 58.05
N LYS A 273 5.30 -11.73 57.74
CA LYS A 273 5.64 -10.47 57.08
C LYS A 273 6.15 -10.66 55.65
N LEU A 274 6.58 -9.56 55.04
CA LEU A 274 7.10 -9.53 53.67
C LEU A 274 8.24 -10.54 53.43
N ASN A 275 9.21 -10.63 54.35
CA ASN A 275 10.33 -11.57 54.25
C ASN A 275 9.87 -13.04 54.29
N GLY A 276 8.83 -13.35 55.07
CA GLY A 276 8.28 -14.71 55.10
C GLY A 276 7.52 -15.07 53.82
N GLY A 277 6.91 -14.09 53.15
CA GLY A 277 6.41 -14.22 51.78
C GLY A 277 7.51 -14.56 50.78
N ASP A 278 8.62 -13.80 50.80
CA ASP A 278 9.77 -14.02 49.92
C ASP A 278 10.37 -15.43 50.11
N ILE A 279 10.54 -15.88 51.37
CA ILE A 279 11.02 -17.24 51.69
C ILE A 279 10.10 -18.33 51.12
N LYS A 280 8.78 -18.12 51.14
CA LYS A 280 7.82 -19.06 50.55
C LYS A 280 7.96 -19.14 49.04
N CYS A 281 8.20 -18.00 48.39
CA CYS A 281 8.49 -17.94 46.96
C CYS A 281 9.79 -18.67 46.61
N THR A 282 10.88 -18.42 47.34
CA THR A 282 12.14 -19.14 47.19
C THR A 282 11.94 -20.65 47.36
N SER A 283 11.23 -21.06 48.41
CA SER A 283 10.97 -22.49 48.68
C SER A 283 10.17 -23.15 47.55
N ALA A 284 9.18 -22.45 46.98
CA ALA A 284 8.42 -22.96 45.85
C ALA A 284 9.30 -23.13 44.60
N ALA A 285 10.07 -22.10 44.26
CA ALA A 285 10.99 -22.15 43.13
C ALA A 285 12.06 -23.26 43.26
N ASP A 286 12.65 -23.41 44.46
CA ASP A 286 13.63 -24.46 44.75
C ASP A 286 13.03 -25.86 44.60
N ASN A 287 11.79 -26.06 45.07
CA ASN A 287 11.08 -27.35 44.94
C ASN A 287 10.81 -27.72 43.48
N ALA A 288 10.59 -26.72 42.62
CA ALA A 288 10.45 -26.91 41.17
C ALA A 288 11.78 -26.92 40.42
N SER A 289 12.91 -26.66 41.10
CA SER A 289 14.23 -26.52 40.50
C SER A 289 14.25 -25.50 39.35
N LEU A 290 13.56 -24.37 39.53
CA LEU A 290 13.55 -23.30 38.54
C LEU A 290 14.96 -22.76 38.31
N PRO A 291 15.38 -22.55 37.05
CA PRO A 291 16.76 -22.17 36.76
C PRO A 291 17.09 -20.74 37.22
N GLY A 292 18.36 -20.54 37.58
CA GLY A 292 18.92 -19.29 38.06
C GLY A 292 20.01 -19.54 39.09
N ASP A 293 21.11 -18.78 39.05
CA ASP A 293 22.17 -18.84 40.05
C ASP A 293 21.75 -18.08 41.31
N ASN A 294 21.28 -18.81 42.33
CA ASN A 294 20.81 -18.26 43.60
C ASN A 294 19.83 -17.07 43.43
N PRO A 295 18.74 -17.25 42.65
CA PRO A 295 17.83 -16.18 42.33
C PRO A 295 17.14 -15.68 43.59
N LYS A 296 17.10 -14.36 43.76
CA LYS A 296 16.27 -13.77 44.80
C LYS A 296 14.83 -13.83 44.32
N TRP A 297 13.92 -14.21 45.21
CA TRP A 297 12.49 -14.23 44.92
C TRP A 297 11.78 -13.22 45.80
N VAL A 298 10.91 -12.42 45.20
CA VAL A 298 10.14 -11.42 45.92
C VAL A 298 8.66 -11.74 45.72
N ALA A 299 7.95 -11.86 46.83
CA ALA A 299 6.50 -11.97 46.78
C ALA A 299 5.90 -10.61 46.39
N TRP A 300 4.93 -10.59 45.47
CA TRP A 300 4.18 -9.37 45.11
C TRP A 300 3.22 -8.96 46.23
N LEU A 301 3.81 -8.59 47.37
CA LEU A 301 3.15 -8.20 48.60
C LEU A 301 3.68 -6.83 49.04
N SER A 302 2.75 -6.00 49.50
CA SER A 302 3.07 -4.72 50.12
C SER A 302 2.50 -4.66 51.53
N ASP A 303 3.21 -4.06 52.46
CA ASP A 303 2.72 -3.74 53.80
C ASP A 303 2.56 -2.22 53.97
N GLU A 304 2.47 -1.73 55.20
CA GLU A 304 2.32 -0.29 55.46
C GLU A 304 3.62 0.53 55.25
N GLU A 305 4.78 -0.11 55.14
CA GLU A 305 6.09 0.54 55.06
C GLU A 305 6.77 0.35 53.69
N GLN A 306 6.63 -0.83 53.09
CA GLN A 306 7.34 -1.24 51.88
C GLN A 306 6.38 -1.78 50.81
N SER A 307 6.54 -1.28 49.60
CA SER A 307 5.84 -1.79 48.43
C SER A 307 6.55 -2.99 47.80
N ALA A 308 5.84 -3.78 46.99
CA ALA A 308 6.46 -4.84 46.21
C ALA A 308 7.54 -4.28 45.28
N SER A 309 7.25 -3.20 44.55
CA SER A 309 8.20 -2.58 43.63
C SER A 309 9.47 -2.05 44.32
N ALA A 310 9.36 -1.54 45.55
CA ALA A 310 10.52 -1.06 46.29
C ALA A 310 11.50 -2.19 46.70
N ARG A 311 11.05 -3.45 46.67
CA ARG A 311 11.86 -4.64 46.98
C ARG A 311 12.38 -5.35 45.73
N MET A 312 11.97 -4.89 44.54
CA MET A 312 12.33 -5.43 43.24
C MET A 312 13.32 -4.52 42.50
N ASP A 313 14.07 -5.10 41.57
CA ASP A 313 14.96 -4.40 40.65
C ASP A 313 14.18 -3.98 39.40
N ASP A 314 13.80 -2.70 39.38
CA ASP A 314 13.09 -2.03 38.29
C ASP A 314 14.00 -1.61 37.13
N THR A 315 15.32 -1.87 37.23
CA THR A 315 16.29 -1.59 36.17
C THR A 315 16.53 -2.79 35.24
N PHE A 316 15.92 -3.93 35.55
CA PHE A 316 16.00 -5.12 34.72
C PHE A 316 15.41 -4.89 33.33
N VAL A 317 16.23 -5.16 32.32
CA VAL A 317 15.85 -5.12 30.91
C VAL A 317 15.75 -6.57 30.43
N GLY A 318 14.52 -7.07 30.34
CA GLY A 318 14.26 -8.46 30.01
C GLY A 318 12.81 -8.84 30.25
N TRP A 319 12.45 -10.06 29.87
CA TRP A 319 11.05 -10.51 29.90
C TRP A 319 10.65 -11.12 31.24
N TYR A 320 9.36 -11.11 31.52
CA TYR A 320 8.73 -11.86 32.60
C TYR A 320 7.92 -13.00 31.99
N VAL A 321 8.21 -14.24 32.39
CA VAL A 321 7.62 -15.44 31.79
C VAL A 321 7.08 -16.40 32.84
N LEU A 322 6.03 -17.15 32.49
CA LEU A 322 5.54 -18.27 33.30
C LEU A 322 6.46 -19.48 33.17
N PRO A 323 6.64 -20.26 34.24
CA PRO A 323 7.34 -21.53 34.16
C PRO A 323 6.56 -22.57 33.34
N GLY A 324 7.27 -23.55 32.80
CA GLY A 324 6.74 -24.65 32.01
C GLY A 324 7.78 -25.21 31.04
N PRO A 325 7.47 -26.32 30.34
CA PRO A 325 8.31 -26.81 29.24
C PRO A 325 8.42 -25.77 28.11
N GLU A 326 7.37 -24.97 27.98
CA GLU A 326 7.24 -23.84 27.08
C GLU A 326 6.84 -22.62 27.93
N PRO A 327 7.81 -21.77 28.32
CA PRO A 327 7.55 -20.55 29.08
C PRO A 327 6.55 -19.63 28.36
N VAL A 328 5.65 -18.98 29.08
CA VAL A 328 4.66 -18.09 28.45
C VAL A 328 4.94 -16.65 28.82
N LEU A 329 5.03 -15.77 27.82
CA LEU A 329 5.26 -14.34 28.02
C LEU A 329 4.16 -13.70 28.86
N VAL A 330 4.53 -13.09 29.98
CA VAL A 330 3.63 -12.28 30.83
C VAL A 330 3.82 -10.79 30.55
N ALA A 331 5.07 -10.34 30.44
CA ALA A 331 5.42 -8.96 30.14
C ALA A 331 6.82 -8.86 29.51
N ARG A 332 7.02 -7.89 28.61
CA ARG A 332 8.32 -7.70 27.92
C ARG A 332 9.35 -6.88 28.71
N ASP A 333 8.93 -6.18 29.74
CA ASP A 333 9.80 -5.41 30.62
C ASP A 333 9.07 -5.06 31.93
N TRP A 334 9.75 -4.33 32.81
CA TRP A 334 9.16 -3.83 34.04
C TRP A 334 7.94 -2.92 33.80
N ALA A 335 7.97 -2.10 32.76
CA ALA A 335 6.85 -1.23 32.41
C ALA A 335 5.62 -2.05 31.98
N GLY A 336 5.81 -3.15 31.25
CA GLY A 336 4.79 -4.11 30.87
C GLY A 336 4.16 -4.78 32.09
N LEU A 337 4.99 -5.32 33.00
CA LEU A 337 4.52 -5.96 34.22
C LEU A 337 3.72 -4.98 35.10
N THR A 338 4.13 -3.71 35.12
CA THR A 338 3.53 -2.66 35.96
C THR A 338 2.46 -1.80 35.27
N SER A 339 2.16 -2.08 33.99
CA SER A 339 1.25 -1.27 33.17
C SER A 339 -0.22 -1.39 33.60
N GLY A 340 -0.56 -2.49 34.27
CA GLY A 340 -1.95 -2.91 34.53
C GLY A 340 -2.60 -3.71 33.41
N MET A 341 -1.86 -4.02 32.34
CA MET A 341 -2.25 -4.99 31.32
C MET A 341 -1.09 -5.96 31.07
N LEU A 342 -1.31 -7.24 31.33
CA LEU A 342 -0.38 -8.32 31.05
C LEU A 342 -0.68 -8.91 29.67
N GLN A 343 0.35 -9.44 29.03
CA GLN A 343 0.23 -10.16 27.76
C GLN A 343 -0.47 -11.50 27.99
N ASN A 344 -0.14 -12.18 29.08
CA ASN A 344 -0.86 -13.35 29.57
C ASN A 344 -1.05 -13.26 31.10
N PRO A 345 -2.14 -13.84 31.63
CA PRO A 345 -2.38 -13.90 33.08
C PRO A 345 -1.31 -14.71 33.81
N ILE A 346 -1.01 -14.36 35.07
CA ILE A 346 -0.09 -15.14 35.91
C ILE A 346 -0.83 -16.30 36.54
N ASN A 347 -1.19 -17.30 35.75
CA ASN A 347 -2.09 -18.40 36.14
C ASN A 347 -1.42 -19.78 36.17
N ARG A 348 -0.10 -19.84 36.24
CA ARG A 348 0.66 -21.08 36.40
C ARG A 348 1.45 -21.08 37.70
N ASP A 349 1.60 -22.27 38.28
CA ASP A 349 2.43 -22.48 39.45
C ASP A 349 3.90 -22.71 39.13
N GLU A 350 4.76 -22.86 40.16
CA GLU A 350 6.20 -23.07 39.97
C GLU A 350 6.56 -24.28 39.09
N SER A 351 5.64 -25.25 38.94
CA SER A 351 5.82 -26.43 38.08
C SER A 351 5.31 -26.21 36.65
N GLY A 352 4.71 -25.06 36.38
CA GLY A 352 4.01 -24.73 35.14
C GLY A 352 2.57 -25.25 35.07
N ALA A 353 2.02 -25.81 36.15
CA ALA A 353 0.66 -26.31 36.17
C ALA A 353 -0.35 -25.16 36.33
N PRO A 354 -1.53 -25.22 35.68
CA PRO A 354 -2.52 -24.16 35.80
C PRO A 354 -3.14 -24.11 37.20
N VAL A 355 -3.38 -22.90 37.71
CA VAL A 355 -4.09 -22.69 38.98
C VAL A 355 -5.62 -22.77 38.78
N ALA A 356 -6.36 -22.97 39.87
CA ALA A 356 -7.81 -23.06 39.83
C ALA A 356 -8.46 -21.75 39.32
N ALA A 357 -9.62 -21.85 38.66
CA ALA A 357 -10.31 -20.70 38.08
C ALA A 357 -10.78 -19.67 39.14
N ASP A 358 -11.05 -20.13 40.36
CA ASP A 358 -11.43 -19.34 41.53
C ASP A 358 -10.26 -19.05 42.47
N ALA A 359 -9.02 -19.30 42.03
CA ALA A 359 -7.83 -18.98 42.80
C ALA A 359 -7.76 -17.47 43.08
N LEU A 360 -7.26 -17.14 44.27
CA LEU A 360 -6.99 -15.78 44.71
C LEU A 360 -5.56 -15.71 45.23
N VAL A 361 -4.97 -14.52 45.13
CA VAL A 361 -3.58 -14.26 45.52
C VAL A 361 -3.53 -13.09 46.48
N TRP A 362 -2.82 -13.22 47.60
CA TRP A 362 -2.59 -12.09 48.50
C TRP A 362 -1.71 -11.02 47.83
N THR A 363 -2.07 -9.74 47.92
CA THR A 363 -1.27 -8.67 47.28
C THR A 363 -1.10 -7.41 48.14
N ASN A 364 -2.20 -6.75 48.53
CA ASN A 364 -2.19 -5.33 48.95
C ASN A 364 -1.35 -4.42 48.04
N THR A 365 -1.24 -4.76 46.76
CA THR A 365 -0.32 -4.09 45.84
C THR A 365 -1.09 -3.69 44.58
N LYS A 366 -0.86 -2.48 44.11
CA LYS A 366 -1.41 -1.98 42.84
C LYS A 366 -0.64 -2.60 41.67
N THR A 367 -1.16 -2.42 40.47
CA THR A 367 -0.48 -2.85 39.24
C THR A 367 0.88 -2.16 39.08
N ASP A 368 1.03 -0.91 39.50
CA ASP A 368 2.30 -0.18 39.47
C ASP A 368 3.31 -0.63 40.55
N GLY A 369 3.01 -1.73 41.25
CA GLY A 369 3.83 -2.31 42.32
C GLY A 369 3.82 -1.51 43.63
N LYS A 370 3.10 -0.39 43.70
CA LYS A 370 2.99 0.43 44.92
C LYS A 370 1.95 -0.12 45.89
N ILE A 371 2.03 0.34 47.13
CA ILE A 371 1.09 -0.02 48.21
C ILE A 371 -0.35 0.34 47.77
N LEU A 372 -1.26 -0.63 47.89
CA LEU A 372 -2.69 -0.44 47.61
C LEU A 372 -3.34 0.42 48.68
N SER A 373 -3.26 -0.04 49.93
CA SER A 373 -3.78 0.69 51.09
C SER A 373 -2.86 0.54 52.31
N LEU A 374 -2.85 1.58 53.14
CA LEU A 374 -2.16 1.64 54.44
C LEU A 374 -3.11 1.27 55.60
N ASP A 375 -4.34 0.85 55.28
CA ASP A 375 -5.29 0.43 56.32
C ASP A 375 -5.04 -1.01 56.75
N THR A 376 -5.28 -1.28 58.04
CA THR A 376 -5.11 -2.62 58.64
C THR A 376 -6.04 -3.68 58.04
N ALA A 377 -7.01 -3.29 57.19
CA ALA A 377 -7.98 -4.17 56.56
C ALA A 377 -7.49 -4.72 55.21
N SER A 378 -6.35 -4.26 54.71
CA SER A 378 -5.86 -4.62 53.37
C SER A 378 -4.62 -5.52 53.37
N HIS A 379 -3.96 -5.72 54.52
CA HIS A 379 -2.68 -6.44 54.58
C HIS A 379 -2.48 -7.30 55.83
N CYS A 380 -3.56 -7.79 56.47
CA CYS A 380 -3.45 -8.79 57.54
C CYS A 380 -2.47 -8.42 58.67
N ASN A 381 -2.51 -7.15 59.11
CA ASN A 381 -1.58 -6.58 60.08
C ASN A 381 -0.10 -6.78 59.67
N ASN A 382 0.25 -6.28 58.47
CA ASN A 382 1.58 -6.41 57.85
C ASN A 382 1.98 -7.87 57.61
N TRP A 383 0.99 -8.69 57.26
CA TRP A 383 1.14 -10.11 56.98
C TRP A 383 1.71 -10.90 58.17
N ASP A 384 1.43 -10.43 59.39
CA ASP A 384 1.89 -10.96 60.68
C ASP A 384 0.71 -11.45 61.54
N SER A 385 -0.50 -11.56 60.96
CA SER A 385 -1.69 -12.01 61.66
C SER A 385 -2.69 -12.72 60.76
N ASN A 386 -3.36 -13.73 61.31
CA ASN A 386 -4.51 -14.37 60.69
C ASN A 386 -5.84 -13.69 61.06
N ALA A 387 -5.79 -12.59 61.82
CA ALA A 387 -6.96 -11.81 62.19
C ALA A 387 -7.13 -10.60 61.25
N GLY A 388 -8.38 -10.21 61.03
CA GLY A 388 -8.73 -9.08 60.17
C GLY A 388 -8.90 -9.52 58.72
N THR A 389 -8.58 -8.61 57.80
CA THR A 389 -8.78 -8.84 56.37
C THR A 389 -7.57 -8.40 55.56
N GLY A 390 -7.49 -8.91 54.32
CA GLY A 390 -6.45 -8.55 53.36
C GLY A 390 -7.00 -8.45 51.94
N SER A 391 -6.31 -7.68 51.11
CA SER A 391 -6.65 -7.48 49.70
C SER A 391 -6.04 -8.56 48.82
N VAL A 392 -6.77 -8.95 47.78
CA VAL A 392 -6.38 -10.03 46.87
C VAL A 392 -6.43 -9.62 45.40
N GLY A 393 -5.64 -10.31 44.59
CA GLY A 393 -5.65 -10.27 43.13
C GLY A 393 -6.26 -11.55 42.52
N ASN A 394 -6.52 -11.51 41.22
CA ASN A 394 -7.00 -12.65 40.43
C ASN A 394 -5.91 -13.17 39.47
N PRO A 395 -5.29 -14.34 39.71
CA PRO A 395 -4.22 -14.87 38.87
C PRO A 395 -4.68 -15.21 37.45
N ASN A 396 -5.97 -15.42 37.23
CA ASN A 396 -6.55 -15.72 35.92
C ASN A 396 -6.88 -14.47 35.09
N ALA A 397 -6.66 -13.27 35.64
CA ALA A 397 -6.88 -12.02 34.93
C ALA A 397 -5.57 -11.48 34.32
N ALA A 398 -5.68 -10.85 33.16
CA ALA A 398 -4.59 -10.11 32.51
C ALA A 398 -4.77 -8.59 32.59
N ASP A 399 -5.95 -8.11 33.01
CA ASP A 399 -6.20 -6.70 33.28
C ASP A 399 -5.80 -6.33 34.73
N ALA A 400 -6.02 -5.07 35.13
CA ALA A 400 -5.61 -4.56 36.43
C ALA A 400 -6.13 -5.36 37.64
N THR A 401 -7.16 -6.20 37.47
CA THR A 401 -7.67 -7.07 38.53
C THR A 401 -6.71 -8.19 38.91
N TRP A 402 -5.66 -8.44 38.10
CA TRP A 402 -4.61 -9.41 38.43
C TRP A 402 -3.91 -9.06 39.74
N ALA A 403 -3.61 -7.78 39.96
CA ALA A 403 -2.95 -7.28 41.17
C ALA A 403 -3.97 -6.95 42.27
N ASN A 404 -5.13 -6.41 41.91
CA ASN A 404 -6.19 -6.07 42.87
C ASN A 404 -7.57 -6.21 42.22
N ASN A 405 -8.32 -7.25 42.59
CA ASN A 405 -9.67 -7.46 42.07
C ASN A 405 -10.76 -6.69 42.86
N GLY A 406 -10.36 -5.87 43.84
CA GLY A 406 -11.26 -5.09 44.70
C GLY A 406 -11.87 -5.89 45.85
N ALA A 407 -11.58 -7.18 45.97
CA ALA A 407 -12.04 -8.00 47.09
C ALA A 407 -11.08 -7.89 48.28
N VAL A 408 -11.70 -7.88 49.46
CA VAL A 408 -11.02 -7.93 50.75
C VAL A 408 -11.55 -9.16 51.48
N VAL A 409 -10.67 -10.08 51.84
CA VAL A 409 -11.01 -11.42 52.35
C VAL A 409 -10.41 -11.67 53.72
N ASP A 410 -10.99 -12.62 54.47
CA ASP A 410 -10.57 -12.94 55.84
C ASP A 410 -9.14 -13.50 55.85
N CYS A 411 -8.27 -12.95 56.70
CA CYS A 411 -6.86 -13.36 56.81
C CYS A 411 -6.67 -14.81 57.25
N ASN A 412 -7.69 -15.47 57.79
CA ASN A 412 -7.66 -16.89 58.13
C ASN A 412 -7.96 -17.80 56.91
N SER A 413 -8.34 -17.22 55.76
CA SER A 413 -8.55 -17.92 54.48
C SER A 413 -7.22 -18.27 53.81
N MET A 414 -7.23 -19.32 52.98
CA MET A 414 -6.04 -19.84 52.32
C MET A 414 -5.98 -19.34 50.87
N HIS A 415 -4.98 -18.53 50.53
CA HIS A 415 -4.77 -17.96 49.19
C HIS A 415 -3.31 -18.07 48.76
N HIS A 416 -3.05 -17.96 47.46
CA HIS A 416 -1.71 -18.12 46.91
C HIS A 416 -0.88 -16.83 47.03
N LEU A 417 0.39 -16.88 46.62
CA LEU A 417 1.28 -15.73 46.48
C LEU A 417 1.76 -15.62 45.03
N TYR A 418 1.88 -14.40 44.49
CA TYR A 418 2.68 -14.18 43.28
C TYR A 418 4.15 -14.10 43.67
N CYS A 419 4.99 -14.80 42.92
CA CYS A 419 6.42 -14.86 43.11
C CYS A 419 7.10 -14.36 41.85
N VAL A 420 7.93 -13.32 41.98
CA VAL A 420 8.69 -12.73 40.87
C VAL A 420 10.17 -12.94 41.16
N GLN A 421 10.88 -13.50 40.18
CA GLN A 421 12.33 -13.63 40.22
C GLN A 421 12.96 -12.23 40.15
N ASN A 422 14.00 -11.98 40.93
CA ASN A 422 14.59 -10.66 41.13
C ASN A 422 16.11 -10.67 41.07
#